data_AF-A0A068NRZ1-F1
#
_entry.id   AF-A0A068NRZ1-F1
#
_cell.length_a   1.000
_cell.length_b   1.000
_cell.length_c   1.000
_cell.angle_alpha   90.00
_cell.angle_beta   90.00
_cell.angle_gamma   90.00
#
_symmetry.space_group_name_H-M   'P 1'
#
loop_
_entity.id
_entity.type
_entity.pdbx_description
1 polymer ?
#
loop_
_entity_poly.entity_id
_entity_poly.type
_entity_poly.pdbx_seq_one_letter_code
_entity_poly.pdbx_strand_id
1 'polypeptide(L)'
;MEQKLAELEGRSTRLENALAVSKRHLGLVRYDAFDDVGGNQSFTMAVYDDAGNGAVLTSIIGRTDCRVYCKPLVNGRSERDLSQEEQRAIREAKAAGPKPILSPE
;
A
#
# COMPACT_ATOMS: atom_id res chain seq x y z
N MET A 1 -20.04 37.69 -2.74
CA MET A 1 -19.67 36.77 -1.64
C MET A 1 -20.09 35.34 -1.98
N GLU A 2 -21.34 35.14 -2.40
CA GLU A 2 -21.91 33.85 -2.81
C GLU A 2 -21.13 33.14 -3.94
N GLN A 3 -20.67 33.85 -4.98
CA GLN A 3 -19.90 33.23 -6.07
C GLN A 3 -18.56 32.65 -5.60
N LYS A 4 -17.89 33.31 -4.63
CA LYS A 4 -16.63 32.79 -4.05
C LYS A 4 -16.89 31.59 -3.14
N LEU A 5 -18.03 31.56 -2.44
CA LEU A 5 -18.44 30.42 -1.62
C LEU A 5 -18.71 29.20 -2.49
N ALA A 6 -19.49 29.36 -3.56
CA ALA A 6 -19.78 28.29 -4.51
C ALA A 6 -18.51 27.73 -5.19
N GLU A 7 -17.54 28.60 -5.53
CA GLU A 7 -16.27 28.17 -6.08
C GLU A 7 -15.44 27.34 -5.07
N LEU A 8 -15.41 27.76 -3.80
CA LEU A 8 -14.71 27.05 -2.73
C LEU A 8 -15.35 25.68 -2.45
N GLU A 9 -16.67 25.60 -2.41
CA GLU A 9 -17.40 24.33 -2.26
C GLU A 9 -17.10 23.37 -3.42
N GLY A 10 -17.09 23.89 -4.65
CA GLY A 10 -16.72 23.11 -5.83
C GLY A 10 -15.26 22.64 -5.80
N ARG A 11 -14.34 23.44 -5.25
CA ARG A 11 -12.95 23.01 -5.01
C ARG A 11 -12.87 21.94 -3.90
N SER A 12 -13.58 22.10 -2.78
CA SER A 12 -13.60 21.11 -1.70
C SER A 12 -14.09 19.76 -2.19
N THR A 13 -15.25 19.75 -2.88
CA THR A 13 -15.84 18.54 -3.44
C THR A 13 -14.89 17.82 -4.39
N ARG A 14 -14.18 18.57 -5.25
CA ARG A 14 -13.18 17.98 -6.16
C ARG A 14 -12.00 17.36 -5.41
N LEU A 15 -11.52 18.02 -4.35
CA LEU A 15 -10.43 17.50 -3.53
C LEU A 15 -10.86 16.26 -2.75
N GLU A 16 -12.05 16.27 -2.16
CA GLU A 16 -12.63 15.12 -1.44
C GLU A 16 -12.78 13.91 -2.37
N ASN A 17 -13.32 14.12 -3.58
CA ASN A 17 -13.46 13.06 -4.57
C ASN A 17 -12.09 12.52 -5.03
N ALA A 18 -11.12 13.39 -5.28
CA ALA A 18 -9.77 12.98 -5.66
C ALA A 18 -9.06 12.22 -4.54
N LEU A 19 -9.26 12.64 -3.29
CA LEU A 19 -8.69 11.99 -2.10
C LEU A 19 -9.28 10.59 -1.89
N ALA A 20 -10.59 10.42 -2.12
CA ALA A 20 -11.27 9.13 -1.93
C ALA A 20 -10.75 8.01 -2.85
N VAL A 21 -10.34 8.35 -4.08
CA VAL A 21 -9.82 7.38 -5.06
C VAL A 21 -8.29 7.30 -5.10
N SER A 22 -7.60 8.18 -4.37
CA SER A 22 -6.14 8.22 -4.32
C SER A 22 -5.59 7.03 -3.53
N LYS A 23 -4.57 6.36 -4.09
CA LYS A 23 -3.90 5.22 -3.44
C LYS A 23 -2.92 5.68 -2.37
N ARG A 24 -3.48 6.25 -1.30
CA ARG A 24 -2.75 6.98 -0.25
C ARG A 24 -2.37 6.12 0.94
N HIS A 25 -2.91 4.91 1.06
CA HIS A 25 -2.45 3.94 2.04
C HIS A 25 -1.23 3.22 1.47
N LEU A 26 -0.10 3.36 2.15
CA LEU A 26 1.18 2.75 1.77
C LEU A 26 1.79 2.04 2.98
N GLY A 27 2.17 0.78 2.80
CA GLY A 27 2.90 0.01 3.81
C GLY A 27 3.95 -0.84 3.14
N LEU A 28 5.18 -0.81 3.63
CA LEU A 28 6.30 -1.58 3.09
C LEU A 28 6.97 -2.38 4.21
N VAL A 29 6.96 -3.69 4.03
CA VAL A 29 7.60 -4.66 4.91
C VAL A 29 8.81 -5.23 4.18
N ARG A 30 9.95 -5.27 4.85
CA ARG A 30 11.15 -5.99 4.38
C ARG A 30 11.36 -7.24 5.22
N TYR A 31 11.87 -8.29 4.60
CA TYR A 31 12.07 -9.59 5.21
C TYR A 31 13.07 -10.42 4.41
N ASP A 32 13.56 -11.50 5.01
CA ASP A 32 14.32 -12.53 4.33
C ASP A 32 13.36 -13.69 3.99
N ALA A 33 13.15 -13.93 2.69
CA ALA A 33 12.22 -14.97 2.21
C ALA A 33 12.83 -16.38 2.25
N PHE A 34 14.15 -16.46 2.39
CA PHE A 34 14.92 -17.70 2.46
C PHE A 34 16.01 -17.54 3.52
N ASP A 35 16.27 -18.59 4.30
CA ASP A 35 17.24 -18.55 5.42
C ASP A 35 18.69 -18.28 4.97
N ASP A 36 19.01 -18.54 3.70
CA ASP A 36 20.35 -18.39 3.13
C ASP A 36 20.60 -17.04 2.44
N VAL A 37 19.58 -16.17 2.45
CA VAL A 37 19.61 -14.78 1.99
C VAL A 37 19.36 -13.88 3.20
N GLY A 38 20.35 -13.06 3.56
CA GLY A 38 20.24 -12.14 4.69
C GLY A 38 20.12 -10.68 4.27
N GLY A 39 19.68 -9.85 5.21
CA GLY A 39 19.67 -8.38 5.07
C GLY A 39 18.33 -7.80 4.64
N ASN A 40 17.24 -8.54 4.87
CA ASN A 40 15.88 -8.16 4.58
C ASN A 40 15.72 -7.68 3.12
N GLN A 41 16.25 -8.48 2.18
CA GLN A 41 16.33 -8.11 0.77
C GLN A 41 14.97 -8.24 0.07
N SER A 42 14.16 -9.21 0.50
CA SER A 42 12.79 -9.35 0.00
C SER A 42 11.90 -8.26 0.60
N PHE A 43 10.84 -7.91 -0.13
CA PHE A 43 9.91 -6.90 0.35
C PHE A 43 8.49 -7.14 -0.14
N THR A 44 7.55 -6.59 0.61
CA THR A 44 6.17 -6.50 0.20
C THR A 44 5.64 -5.09 0.45
N MET A 45 5.04 -4.51 -0.57
CA MET A 45 4.43 -3.19 -0.54
C MET A 45 2.93 -3.28 -0.80
N ALA A 46 2.12 -2.79 0.13
CA ALA A 46 0.69 -2.59 -0.07
C ALA A 46 0.43 -1.13 -0.45
N VAL A 47 -0.38 -0.91 -1.49
CA VAL A 47 -0.78 0.42 -1.97
C VAL A 47 -2.26 0.42 -2.35
N TYR A 48 -3.09 1.19 -1.63
CA TYR A 48 -4.55 1.19 -1.84
C TYR A 48 -5.24 2.50 -1.42
N ASP A 49 -6.49 2.69 -1.85
CA ASP A 49 -7.34 3.83 -1.48
C ASP A 49 -8.20 3.56 -0.24
N ASP A 50 -9.00 4.54 0.20
CA ASP A 50 -9.85 4.40 1.39
C ASP A 50 -10.87 3.26 1.30
N ALA A 51 -11.26 2.88 0.07
CA ALA A 51 -12.16 1.76 -0.18
C ALA A 51 -11.42 0.40 -0.16
N GLY A 52 -10.09 0.38 0.02
CA GLY A 52 -9.28 -0.83 0.00
C GLY A 52 -9.02 -1.36 -1.41
N ASN A 53 -9.24 -0.56 -2.45
CA ASN A 53 -8.93 -0.93 -3.82
C ASN A 53 -7.49 -0.54 -4.15
N GLY A 54 -6.72 -1.46 -4.72
CA GLY A 54 -5.31 -1.23 -4.98
C GLY A 54 -4.57 -2.51 -5.32
N ALA A 55 -3.35 -2.64 -4.84
CA ALA A 55 -2.52 -3.82 -5.08
C ALA A 55 -1.51 -4.06 -3.95
N VAL A 56 -1.01 -5.29 -3.91
CA VAL A 56 0.18 -5.68 -3.14
C VAL A 56 1.25 -6.14 -4.12
N LEU A 57 2.43 -5.54 -4.02
CA LEU A 57 3.62 -5.90 -4.78
C LEU A 57 4.57 -6.66 -3.87
N THR A 58 4.98 -7.85 -4.27
CA THR A 58 5.88 -8.70 -3.49
C THR A 58 7.11 -9.03 -4.32
N SER A 59 8.28 -8.71 -3.80
CA SER A 59 9.57 -9.10 -4.35
C SER A 59 10.18 -10.18 -3.47
N ILE A 60 10.48 -11.34 -4.06
CA ILE A 60 11.17 -12.44 -3.42
C ILE A 60 12.56 -12.52 -4.05
N ILE A 61 13.58 -12.28 -3.24
CA ILE A 61 14.98 -12.26 -3.65
C ILE A 61 15.65 -13.55 -3.17
N GLY A 62 16.10 -14.36 -4.13
CA GLY A 62 16.99 -15.50 -3.93
C GLY A 62 18.45 -15.11 -4.19
N ARG A 63 19.37 -16.07 -4.05
CA ARG A 63 20.81 -15.83 -4.29
C ARG A 63 21.17 -15.46 -5.73
N THR A 64 20.41 -15.98 -6.69
CA THR A 64 20.72 -15.87 -8.12
C THR A 64 19.58 -15.31 -8.95
N ASP A 65 18.39 -15.18 -8.36
CA ASP A 65 17.16 -14.80 -9.03
C ASP A 65 16.32 -13.86 -8.15
N CYS A 66 15.49 -13.06 -8.81
CA CYS A 66 14.52 -12.20 -8.17
C CYS A 66 13.18 -12.37 -8.90
N ARG A 67 12.10 -12.54 -8.13
CA ARG A 67 10.74 -12.64 -8.66
C ARG A 67 9.88 -11.55 -8.06
N VAL A 68 9.13 -10.85 -8.91
CA VAL A 68 8.19 -9.81 -8.49
C VAL A 68 6.78 -10.23 -8.89
N TYR A 69 5.87 -10.19 -7.92
CA TYR A 69 4.45 -10.50 -8.08
C TYR A 69 3.61 -9.29 -7.74
N CYS A 70 2.45 -9.19 -8.39
CA CYS A 70 1.44 -8.18 -8.09
C CYS A 70 0.10 -8.88 -7.90
N LYS A 71 -0.53 -8.66 -6.75
CA LYS A 71 -1.88 -9.16 -6.43
C LYS A 71 -2.83 -7.97 -6.32
N PRO A 72 -3.96 -7.96 -7.04
CA PRO A 72 -4.95 -6.91 -6.87
C PRO A 72 -5.61 -7.00 -5.49
N LEU A 73 -5.97 -5.83 -4.96
CA LEU A 73 -6.86 -5.67 -3.82
C LEU A 73 -8.16 -5.04 -4.32
N VAL A 74 -9.28 -5.69 -4.01
CA VAL A 74 -10.63 -5.18 -4.25
C VAL A 74 -11.35 -5.19 -2.91
N ASN A 75 -11.81 -4.01 -2.47
CA ASN A 75 -12.45 -3.83 -1.16
C ASN A 75 -11.64 -4.42 0.01
N GLY A 76 -10.31 -4.27 -0.03
CA GLY A 76 -9.38 -4.76 0.99
C GLY A 76 -9.14 -6.26 0.97
N ARG A 77 -9.58 -6.98 -0.06
CA ARG A 77 -9.41 -8.43 -0.22
C ARG A 77 -8.66 -8.76 -1.51
N SER A 78 -7.91 -9.85 -1.50
CA SER A 78 -7.34 -10.43 -2.71
C SER A 78 -8.08 -11.71 -3.07
N GLU A 79 -8.19 -12.00 -4.37
CA GLU A 79 -8.78 -13.26 -4.86
C GLU A 79 -7.88 -14.47 -4.57
N ARG A 80 -6.58 -14.23 -4.37
CA ARG A 80 -5.59 -15.25 -4.02
C ARG A 80 -5.17 -15.09 -2.56
N ASP A 81 -4.75 -16.19 -1.96
CA ASP A 81 -4.23 -16.17 -0.60
C ASP A 81 -3.03 -15.22 -0.48
N LEU A 82 -3.02 -14.47 0.61
CA LEU A 82 -1.98 -13.51 0.94
C LEU A 82 -0.99 -14.12 1.93
N SER A 83 0.31 -13.94 1.70
CA SER A 83 1.35 -14.31 2.66
C SER A 83 1.24 -13.51 3.96
N GLN A 84 1.95 -13.91 5.01
CA GLN A 84 1.95 -13.18 6.28
C GLN A 84 2.50 -11.76 6.12
N GLU A 85 3.52 -11.61 5.27
CA GLU A 85 4.18 -10.35 4.93
C GLU A 85 3.25 -9.44 4.12
N GLU A 86 2.49 -9.99 3.17
CA GLU A 86 1.47 -9.28 2.42
C GLU A 86 0.34 -8.76 3.33
N GLN A 87 -0.14 -9.61 4.24
CA GLN A 87 -1.13 -9.18 5.22
C GLN A 87 -0.56 -8.13 6.18
N ARG A 88 0.71 -8.24 6.58
CA ARG A 88 1.40 -7.26 7.42
C ARG A 88 1.51 -5.91 6.71
N ALA A 89 1.92 -5.88 5.45
CA ALA A 89 2.02 -4.66 4.66
C ALA A 89 0.66 -3.95 4.53
N ILE A 90 -0.42 -4.70 4.31
CA ILE A 90 -1.79 -4.14 4.29
C ILE A 90 -2.16 -3.51 5.63
N ARG A 91 -1.86 -4.18 6.76
CA ARG A 91 -2.14 -3.64 8.10
C ARG A 91 -1.32 -2.38 8.38
N GLU A 92 -0.04 -2.37 8.01
CA GLU A 92 0.85 -1.23 8.23
C GLU A 92 0.42 0.00 7.41
N ALA A 93 -0.07 -0.21 6.19
CA ALA A 93 -0.62 0.83 5.32
C ALA A 93 -1.88 1.51 5.87
N LYS A 94 -2.64 0.82 6.73
CA LYS A 94 -3.88 1.34 7.34
C LYS A 94 -3.62 2.30 8.50
N ALA A 95 -2.42 2.27 9.08
CA ALA A 95 -2.12 3.04 10.28
C ALA A 95 -2.16 4.56 10.00
N ALA A 96 -2.95 5.29 10.78
CA ALA A 96 -3.08 6.74 10.63
C ALA A 96 -1.86 7.45 11.24
N GLY A 97 -1.07 8.12 10.39
CA GLY A 97 0.02 9.00 10.81
C GLY A 97 1.17 9.03 9.79
N PRO A 98 2.04 10.06 9.84
CA PRO A 98 3.26 10.06 9.04
C PRO A 98 4.19 8.95 9.55
N LYS A 99 4.15 7.81 8.87
CA LYS A 99 5.13 6.74 9.06
C LYS A 99 6.27 6.90 8.06
N PRO A 100 7.50 6.58 8.45
CA PRO A 100 8.53 6.28 7.46
C PRO A 100 8.00 5.18 6.53
N ILE A 101 8.30 5.29 5.24
CA ILE A 101 7.86 4.29 4.25
C ILE A 101 8.37 2.90 4.67
N LEU A 102 9.58 2.83 5.21
CA LEU A 102 10.15 1.63 5.80
C LEU A 102 9.70 1.50 7.26
N SER A 103 8.99 0.42 7.56
CA SER A 103 8.75 0.03 8.95
C SER A 103 10.08 -0.38 9.61
N PRO A 104 10.34 0.10 10.84
CA PRO A 104 11.46 -0.41 11.64
C PRO A 104 11.28 -1.91 11.90
N GLU A 105 12.41 -2.62 12.00
CA GLU A 105 12.48 -4.06 12.28
C GLU A 105 11.85 -4.45 13.63
#